data_AF-A0A7Y9F1X7-F1
#
_entry.id   AF-A0A7Y9F1X7-F1
#
_cell.length_a   1.000
_cell.length_b   1.000
_cell.length_c   1.000
_cell.angle_alpha   90.00
_cell.angle_beta   90.00
_cell.angle_gamma   90.00
#
_symmetry.space_group_name_H-M   'P 1'
#
loop_
_entity.id
_entity.type
_entity.pdbx_description
1 polymer ?
#
loop_
_entity_poly.entity_id
_entity_poly.type
_entity_poly.pdbx_seq_one_letter_code
_entity_poly.pdbx_strand_id
1 'polypeptide(L)'
;MNPLRTVVVGLLLVVGDLRIGDGEVAPDLLPDPVGWVLVAVALGRLAHLHPGFGVGVVAAWVGAALSVPLWPGLAGLREVELPLDTATGIVDLVVVVAVLTGVMAVVPTRSAGARSLRTTYVVAALAFGALALGSLGSMALAVLALMAGLVNLVVLIMVLVFLGSVSKETPHPAPAAPAPR
;
A
#
# COMPACT_ATOMS: atom_id res chain seq x y z
N MET A 1 -18.82 8.78 3.75
CA MET A 1 -18.13 7.54 3.30
C MET A 1 -17.28 7.02 4.45
N ASN A 2 -17.24 5.70 4.66
CA ASN A 2 -16.36 5.11 5.68
C ASN A 2 -14.90 5.34 5.27
N PRO A 3 -14.05 5.96 6.11
CA PRO A 3 -12.65 6.26 5.77
C PRO A 3 -11.86 5.03 5.29
N LEU A 4 -12.05 3.85 5.88
CA LEU A 4 -11.35 2.63 5.42
C LEU A 4 -11.73 2.24 3.99
N ARG A 5 -12.98 2.46 3.58
CA ARG A 5 -13.41 2.22 2.20
C ARG A 5 -12.76 3.22 1.25
N THR A 6 -12.56 4.47 1.69
CA THR A 6 -11.81 5.47 0.92
C THR A 6 -10.33 5.09 0.78
N VAL A 7 -9.71 4.51 1.83
CA VAL A 7 -8.36 3.95 1.74
C VAL A 7 -8.29 2.85 0.68
N VAL A 8 -9.27 1.91 0.68
CA VAL A 8 -9.34 0.85 -0.33
C VAL A 8 -9.45 1.41 -1.74
N VAL A 9 -10.34 2.40 -1.96
CA VAL A 9 -10.48 3.05 -3.28
C VAL A 9 -9.18 3.76 -3.68
N GLY A 10 -8.54 4.48 -2.77
CA GLY A 10 -7.28 5.17 -3.04
C GLY A 10 -6.15 4.19 -3.41
N LEU A 11 -6.00 3.09 -2.67
CA LEU A 11 -5.01 2.05 -2.99
C LEU A 11 -5.34 1.31 -4.30
N LEU A 12 -6.62 1.10 -4.62
CA LEU A 12 -7.03 0.56 -5.92
C LEU A 12 -6.66 1.49 -7.07
N LEU A 13 -6.72 2.81 -6.87
CA LEU A 13 -6.27 3.77 -7.87
C LEU A 13 -4.74 3.75 -8.01
N VAL A 14 -4.01 3.66 -6.90
CA VAL A 14 -2.54 3.56 -6.91
C VAL A 14 -2.05 2.30 -7.65
N VAL A 15 -2.71 1.16 -7.47
CA VAL A 15 -2.29 -0.14 -8.04
C VAL A 15 -2.93 -0.42 -9.40
N GLY A 16 -4.15 0.10 -9.59
CA GLY A 16 -5.00 -0.20 -10.74
C GLY A 16 -4.98 0.85 -11.83
N ASP A 17 -4.06 1.81 -11.80
CA ASP A 17 -3.83 2.70 -12.94
C ASP A 17 -3.28 1.88 -14.12
N LEU A 18 -4.22 1.30 -14.87
CA LEU A 18 -3.98 0.61 -16.13
C LEU A 18 -4.12 1.66 -17.23
N ARG A 19 -2.99 2.12 -17.80
CA ARG A 19 -3.05 2.99 -18.97
C ARG A 19 -3.75 2.27 -20.13
N ILE A 20 -4.71 2.96 -20.74
CA ILE A 20 -5.12 2.73 -22.12
C ILE A 20 -4.51 3.88 -22.92
N GLY A 21 -3.31 3.69 -23.48
CA GLY A 21 -2.61 4.71 -24.26
C GLY A 21 -1.71 4.07 -25.33
N ASP A 22 -1.88 4.52 -26.57
CA ASP A 22 -1.11 4.19 -27.79
C ASP A 22 -1.27 2.79 -28.41
N GLY A 23 -2.42 2.13 -28.20
CA GLY A 23 -2.77 0.92 -28.96
C GLY A 23 -2.00 -0.35 -28.59
N GLU A 24 -1.04 -0.25 -27.67
CA GLU A 24 -0.43 -1.38 -26.99
C GLU A 24 -0.90 -1.40 -25.52
N VAL A 25 -1.48 -2.52 -25.10
CA VAL A 25 -1.84 -2.75 -23.70
C VAL A 25 -0.56 -3.04 -22.95
N ALA A 26 0.22 -2.00 -22.64
CA ALA A 26 1.30 -2.08 -21.68
C ALA A 26 0.70 -1.76 -20.30
N PRO A 27 0.66 -2.71 -19.35
CA PRO A 27 0.27 -2.42 -17.98
C PRO A 27 1.37 -1.57 -17.31
N ASP A 28 1.36 -0.28 -17.56
CA ASP A 28 2.18 0.69 -16.83
C ASP A 28 1.50 0.96 -15.48
N LEU A 29 1.96 0.29 -14.42
CA LEU A 29 1.62 0.65 -13.03
C LEU A 29 2.33 1.96 -12.67
N LEU A 30 1.80 3.09 -13.12
CA LEU A 30 2.23 4.39 -12.61
C LEU A 30 1.50 4.65 -11.28
N PRO A 31 2.23 5.04 -10.22
CA PRO A 31 1.58 5.38 -8.96
C PRO A 31 0.71 6.62 -9.15
N ASP A 32 -0.62 6.49 -8.95
CA ASP A 32 -1.53 7.63 -9.09
C ASP A 32 -1.42 8.59 -7.88
N PRO A 33 -0.96 9.85 -8.05
CA PRO A 33 -0.95 10.86 -6.98
C PRO A 33 -2.34 11.13 -6.39
N VAL A 34 -3.40 11.03 -7.19
CA VAL A 34 -4.78 11.19 -6.71
C VAL A 34 -5.13 10.05 -5.76
N GLY A 35 -4.79 8.81 -6.12
CA GLY A 35 -4.91 7.65 -5.26
C GLY A 35 -4.21 7.85 -3.91
N TRP A 36 -2.95 8.30 -3.91
CA TRP A 36 -2.19 8.58 -2.70
C TRP A 36 -2.79 9.67 -1.83
N VAL A 37 -3.25 10.78 -2.42
CA VAL A 37 -3.91 11.87 -1.69
C VAL A 37 -5.21 11.37 -1.05
N LEU A 38 -5.99 10.54 -1.76
CA LEU A 38 -7.20 9.93 -1.19
C LEU A 38 -6.89 9.04 0.01
N VAL A 39 -5.83 8.23 -0.07
CA VAL A 39 -5.34 7.44 1.08
C VAL A 39 -4.94 8.37 2.23
N ALA A 40 -4.14 9.40 1.97
CA ALA A 40 -3.66 10.32 3.01
C ALA A 40 -4.81 11.02 3.74
N VAL A 41 -5.79 11.55 3.01
CA VAL A 41 -6.98 12.21 3.59
C VAL A 41 -7.81 11.22 4.40
N ALA A 42 -8.01 10.01 3.88
CA ALA A 42 -8.79 8.98 4.57
C ALA A 42 -8.12 8.50 5.86
N LEU A 43 -6.81 8.29 5.84
CA LEU A 43 -6.03 7.94 7.03
C LEU A 43 -5.96 9.09 8.02
N GLY A 44 -5.94 10.35 7.56
CA GLY A 44 -5.97 11.53 8.41
C GLY A 44 -7.23 11.57 9.27
N ARG A 45 -8.36 11.17 8.70
CA ARG A 45 -9.62 11.02 9.45
C ARG A 45 -9.57 9.91 10.49
N LEU A 46 -8.70 8.91 10.34
CA LEU A 46 -8.52 7.80 11.28
C LEU A 46 -7.35 8.01 12.25
N ALA A 47 -6.49 9.01 12.03
CA ALA A 47 -5.27 9.24 12.80
C ALA A 47 -5.51 9.43 14.31
N HIS A 48 -6.67 9.97 14.69
CA HIS A 48 -7.05 10.13 16.10
C HIS A 48 -7.34 8.80 16.82
N LEU A 49 -7.56 7.70 16.09
CA LEU A 49 -7.88 6.39 16.67
C LEU A 49 -6.63 5.58 17.01
N HIS A 50 -5.55 5.72 16.25
CA HIS A 50 -4.29 5.00 16.47
C HIS A 50 -3.11 5.68 15.76
N PRO A 51 -1.92 5.79 16.38
CA PRO A 51 -0.74 6.42 15.76
C PRO A 51 -0.31 5.74 14.45
N GLY A 52 -0.59 4.45 14.28
CA GLY A 52 -0.37 3.74 13.04
C GLY A 52 -1.05 4.41 11.84
N PHE A 53 -2.29 4.88 11.97
CA PHE A 53 -2.93 5.61 10.88
C PHE A 53 -2.22 6.93 10.58
N GLY A 54 -1.70 7.62 11.60
CA GLY A 54 -0.88 8.84 11.42
C GLY A 54 0.41 8.59 10.64
N VAL A 55 1.12 7.50 10.91
CA VAL A 55 2.29 7.07 10.10
C VAL A 55 1.87 6.84 8.65
N GLY A 56 0.72 6.18 8.43
CA GLY A 56 0.18 5.95 7.10
C GLY A 56 -0.16 7.25 6.34
N VAL A 57 -0.61 8.30 7.04
CA VAL A 57 -0.83 9.63 6.42
C VAL A 57 0.46 10.20 5.86
N VAL A 58 1.52 10.21 6.67
CA VAL A 58 2.82 10.76 6.26
C VAL A 58 3.35 9.97 5.08
N ALA A 59 3.32 8.63 5.16
CA ALA A 59 3.75 7.76 4.08
C ALA A 59 2.95 8.01 2.79
N ALA A 60 1.62 8.14 2.87
CA ALA A 60 0.78 8.42 1.71
C ALA A 60 1.08 9.79 1.07
N TRP A 61 1.38 10.82 1.87
CA TRP A 61 1.85 12.11 1.33
C TRP A 61 3.21 12.01 0.64
N VAL A 62 4.13 11.21 1.19
CA VAL A 62 5.41 10.92 0.53
C VAL A 62 5.15 10.18 -0.80
N GLY A 63 4.24 9.20 -0.82
CA GLY A 63 3.83 8.51 -2.05
C GLY A 63 3.28 9.47 -3.09
N ALA A 64 2.41 10.40 -2.69
CA ALA A 64 1.88 11.44 -3.58
C ALA A 64 2.99 12.34 -4.14
N ALA A 65 3.99 12.70 -3.33
CA ALA A 65 5.11 13.51 -3.79
C ALA A 65 6.02 12.74 -4.77
N LEU A 66 6.25 11.44 -4.51
CA LEU A 66 7.05 10.57 -5.37
C LEU A 66 6.35 10.24 -6.69
N SER A 67 5.03 10.29 -6.76
CA SER A 67 4.28 10.04 -8.00
C SER A 67 4.17 11.23 -8.94
N VAL A 68 4.35 12.47 -8.46
CA VAL A 68 4.30 13.67 -9.34
C VAL A 68 5.31 13.61 -10.49
N PRO A 69 6.60 13.29 -10.28
CA PRO A 69 7.59 13.19 -11.36
C PRO A 69 7.29 12.09 -12.39
N LEU A 70 6.49 11.09 -12.00
CA LEU A 70 6.12 9.95 -12.82
C LEU A 70 4.89 10.24 -13.69
N TRP A 71 4.22 11.39 -13.52
CA TRP A 71 3.03 11.76 -14.31
C TRP A 71 3.41 12.04 -15.79
N PRO A 72 2.64 11.54 -16.78
CA PRO A 72 2.84 11.86 -18.19
C PRO A 72 2.92 13.37 -18.46
N GLY A 73 3.94 13.76 -19.23
CA GLY A 73 4.32 15.16 -19.50
C GLY A 73 5.60 15.59 -18.79
N LEU A 74 6.02 14.87 -17.75
CA LEU A 74 7.30 15.05 -17.04
C LEU A 74 8.26 13.86 -17.22
N ALA A 75 7.75 12.75 -17.77
CA ALA A 75 8.48 11.50 -18.00
C ALA A 75 9.55 11.65 -19.10
N GLY A 76 10.74 12.10 -18.69
CA GLY A 76 11.97 12.09 -19.49
C GLY A 76 13.19 11.60 -18.69
N LEU A 77 12.97 11.03 -17.50
CA LEU A 77 13.99 10.75 -16.49
C LEU A 77 14.21 9.25 -16.28
N ARG A 78 14.53 8.52 -17.36
CA ARG A 78 14.82 7.07 -17.31
C ARG A 78 15.85 6.64 -16.25
N GLU A 79 16.79 7.52 -15.90
CA GLU A 79 17.80 7.23 -14.89
C GLU A 79 17.26 7.26 -13.44
N VAL A 80 16.10 7.88 -13.21
CA VAL A 80 15.49 8.05 -11.89
C VAL A 80 14.31 7.10 -11.66
N GLU A 81 13.83 6.41 -12.70
CA GLU A 81 12.69 5.47 -12.64
C GLU A 81 12.92 4.35 -11.63
N LEU A 82 14.05 3.65 -11.69
CA LEU A 82 14.32 2.50 -10.82
C LEU A 82 14.42 2.86 -9.31
N PRO A 83 15.10 3.96 -8.92
CA PRO A 83 15.03 4.48 -7.55
C PRO A 83 13.62 4.91 -7.12
N LEU A 84 12.86 5.55 -8.01
CA LEU A 84 11.50 6.01 -7.73
C LEU A 84 10.55 4.82 -7.51
N ASP A 85 10.64 3.78 -8.35
CA ASP A 85 9.85 2.55 -8.21
C ASP A 85 10.15 1.80 -6.92
N THR A 86 11.43 1.79 -6.52
CA THR A 86 11.82 1.21 -5.23
C THR A 86 11.24 2.03 -4.07
N ALA A 87 11.30 3.36 -4.16
CA ALA A 87 10.78 4.24 -3.14
C ALA A 87 9.25 4.15 -3.02
N THR A 88 8.53 4.05 -4.13
CA THR A 88 7.07 3.89 -4.14
C THR A 88 6.65 2.53 -3.58
N GLY A 89 7.40 1.45 -3.87
CA GLY A 89 7.22 0.14 -3.25
C GLY A 89 7.42 0.16 -1.72
N ILE A 90 8.41 0.92 -1.23
CA ILE A 90 8.63 1.11 0.22
C ILE A 90 7.46 1.88 0.83
N VAL A 91 6.95 2.92 0.15
CA VAL A 91 5.79 3.68 0.64
C VAL A 91 4.55 2.80 0.75
N ASP A 92 4.26 1.99 -0.26
CA ASP A 92 3.13 1.04 -0.22
C ASP A 92 3.25 0.08 0.96
N LEU A 93 4.44 -0.49 1.17
CA LEU A 93 4.71 -1.34 2.32
C LEU A 93 4.44 -0.63 3.65
N VAL A 94 4.93 0.59 3.82
CA VAL A 94 4.71 1.38 5.05
C VAL A 94 3.22 1.66 5.24
N VAL A 95 2.50 2.07 4.20
CA VAL A 95 1.06 2.36 4.27
C VAL A 95 0.27 1.11 4.64
N VAL A 96 0.47 -0.02 3.96
CA VAL A 96 -0.23 -1.28 4.25
C VAL A 96 0.02 -1.74 5.68
N VAL A 97 1.28 -1.74 6.12
CA VAL A 97 1.66 -2.11 7.49
C VAL A 97 1.02 -1.19 8.53
N ALA A 98 1.04 0.12 8.28
CA ALA A 98 0.48 1.14 9.15
C ALA A 98 -1.04 0.99 9.32
N VAL A 99 -1.76 0.78 8.21
CA VAL A 99 -3.22 0.58 8.20
C VAL A 99 -3.61 -0.71 8.91
N LEU A 100 -2.97 -1.83 8.60
CA LEU A 100 -3.26 -3.11 9.25
C LEU A 100 -2.96 -3.06 10.75
N THR A 101 -1.90 -2.35 11.16
CA THR A 101 -1.58 -2.14 12.57
C THR A 101 -2.65 -1.30 13.28
N GLY A 102 -3.15 -0.24 12.63
CA GLY A 102 -4.27 0.54 13.16
C GLY A 102 -5.56 -0.30 13.27
N VAL A 103 -5.86 -1.13 12.27
CA VAL A 103 -7.02 -2.04 12.29
C VAL A 103 -6.92 -3.05 13.43
N MET A 104 -5.73 -3.63 13.67
CA MET A 104 -5.51 -4.55 14.80
C MET A 104 -5.86 -3.93 16.15
N ALA A 105 -5.62 -2.63 16.32
CA ALA A 105 -5.88 -1.91 17.56
C ALA A 105 -7.35 -1.49 17.72
N VAL A 106 -8.00 -1.13 16.60
CA VAL A 106 -9.35 -0.53 16.61
C VAL A 106 -10.47 -1.57 16.39
N VAL A 107 -10.14 -2.73 15.83
CA VAL A 107 -11.09 -3.83 15.55
C VAL A 107 -10.53 -5.17 16.07
N PRO A 108 -10.64 -5.44 17.39
CA PRO A 108 -10.01 -6.60 18.02
C PRO A 108 -10.47 -7.95 17.46
N THR A 109 -11.74 -8.04 17.04
CA THR A 109 -12.35 -9.22 16.39
C THR A 109 -11.63 -9.62 15.10
N ARG A 110 -10.92 -8.68 14.45
CA ARG A 110 -10.20 -8.87 13.19
C ARG A 110 -8.68 -8.82 13.36
N SER A 111 -8.19 -8.68 14.59
CA SER A 111 -6.76 -8.50 14.89
C SER A 111 -5.87 -9.66 14.42
N ALA A 112 -6.34 -10.91 14.56
CA ALA A 112 -5.60 -12.09 14.09
C ALA A 112 -5.48 -12.11 12.55
N GLY A 113 -6.57 -11.80 11.84
CA GLY A 113 -6.58 -11.70 10.38
C GLY A 113 -5.69 -10.57 9.88
N ALA A 114 -5.79 -9.38 10.47
CA ALA A 114 -4.93 -8.24 10.14
C ALA A 114 -3.45 -8.53 10.40
N ARG A 115 -3.12 -9.21 11.51
CA ARG A 115 -1.74 -9.63 11.82
C ARG A 115 -1.20 -10.60 10.77
N SER A 116 -2.00 -11.61 10.42
CA SER A 116 -1.63 -12.60 9.41
C SER A 116 -1.35 -11.93 8.06
N LEU A 117 -2.30 -11.11 7.57
CA LEU A 117 -2.14 -10.38 6.31
C LEU A 117 -0.94 -9.43 6.32
N ARG A 118 -0.69 -8.73 7.43
CA ARG A 118 0.46 -7.84 7.57
C ARG A 118 1.77 -8.62 7.44
N THR A 119 1.91 -9.74 8.14
CA THR A 119 3.10 -10.58 8.05
C THR A 119 3.27 -11.16 6.64
N THR A 120 2.21 -11.69 6.04
CA THR A 120 2.24 -12.25 4.68
C THR A 120 2.64 -11.19 3.66
N TYR A 121 2.07 -9.98 3.75
CA TYR A 121 2.41 -8.89 2.84
C TYR A 121 3.86 -8.44 3.00
N VAL A 122 4.36 -8.28 4.22
CA VAL A 122 5.77 -7.95 4.48
C VAL A 122 6.70 -9.01 3.89
N VAL A 123 6.42 -10.29 4.11
CA VAL A 123 7.24 -11.39 3.58
C VAL A 123 7.22 -11.40 2.05
N ALA A 124 6.03 -11.25 1.44
CA ALA A 124 5.89 -11.21 -0.02
C ALA A 124 6.63 -10.01 -0.63
N ALA A 125 6.49 -8.82 -0.04
CA ALA A 125 7.16 -7.60 -0.51
C ALA A 125 8.69 -7.70 -0.39
N LEU A 126 9.21 -8.24 0.71
CA LEU A 126 10.65 -8.46 0.89
C LEU A 126 11.20 -9.51 -0.06
N ALA A 127 10.49 -10.63 -0.25
CA ALA A 127 10.87 -11.66 -1.19
C ALA A 127 10.89 -11.13 -2.63
N PHE A 128 9.86 -10.37 -3.02
CA PHE A 128 9.81 -9.69 -4.31
C PHE A 128 10.98 -8.72 -4.47
N GLY A 129 11.21 -7.82 -3.52
CA GLY A 129 12.30 -6.84 -3.59
C GLY A 129 13.68 -7.49 -3.71
N ALA A 130 13.94 -8.55 -2.96
CA ALA A 130 15.20 -9.30 -3.04
C ALA A 130 15.38 -9.98 -4.41
N LEU A 131 14.33 -10.59 -4.95
CA LEU A 131 14.36 -11.24 -6.27
C LEU A 131 14.48 -10.20 -7.40
N ALA A 132 13.80 -9.06 -7.28
CA ALA A 132 13.88 -7.97 -8.24
C ALA A 132 15.30 -7.41 -8.32
N LEU A 133 15.99 -7.21 -7.18
CA LEU A 133 17.40 -6.83 -7.16
C LEU A 133 18.30 -7.91 -7.81
N GLY A 134 18.05 -9.18 -7.54
CA GLY A 134 18.78 -10.30 -8.13
C GLY A 134 18.55 -10.45 -9.64
N SER A 135 17.41 -10.01 -10.16
CA SER A 135 17.05 -10.10 -11.58
C SER A 135 18.03 -9.35 -12.50
N LEU A 136 18.73 -8.33 -11.98
CA LEU A 136 19.73 -7.56 -12.71
C LEU A 136 20.92 -8.42 -13.19
N GLY A 137 21.19 -9.54 -12.51
CA GLY A 137 22.30 -10.44 -12.83
C GLY A 137 21.89 -11.79 -13.40
N SER A 138 20.59 -12.12 -13.47
CA SER A 138 20.13 -13.46 -13.86
C SER A 138 18.69 -13.49 -14.37
N MET A 139 18.50 -14.05 -15.57
CA MET A 139 17.17 -14.27 -16.16
C MET A 139 16.31 -15.23 -15.30
N ALA A 140 16.92 -16.22 -14.66
CA ALA A 140 16.18 -17.12 -13.76
C ALA A 140 15.62 -16.38 -12.55
N LEU A 141 16.38 -15.43 -11.99
CA LEU A 141 15.91 -14.56 -10.91
C LEU A 141 14.86 -13.56 -11.40
N ALA A 142 14.94 -13.10 -12.65
CA ALA A 142 13.90 -12.26 -13.26
C ALA A 142 12.55 -12.97 -13.34
N VAL A 143 12.53 -14.24 -13.76
CA VAL A 143 11.31 -15.05 -13.79
C VAL A 143 10.75 -15.27 -12.38
N LEU A 144 11.61 -15.55 -11.40
CA LEU A 144 11.19 -15.68 -10.00
C LEU A 144 10.67 -14.36 -9.42
N ALA A 145 11.29 -13.23 -9.75
CA ALA A 145 10.84 -11.90 -9.35
C ALA A 145 9.44 -11.59 -9.90
N LEU A 146 9.18 -11.94 -11.17
CA LEU A 146 7.84 -11.81 -11.77
C LEU A 146 6.80 -12.62 -10.99
N MET A 147 7.10 -13.89 -10.69
CA MET A 147 6.20 -14.75 -9.92
C MET A 147 5.97 -14.21 -8.50
N ALA A 148 7.01 -13.72 -7.84
CA ALA A 148 6.91 -13.10 -6.52
C ALA A 148 6.09 -11.79 -6.56
N GLY A 149 6.23 -10.99 -7.63
CA GLY A 149 5.42 -9.79 -7.86
C GLY A 149 3.93 -10.12 -8.00
N LEU A 150 3.59 -11.18 -8.75
CA LEU A 150 2.21 -11.68 -8.85
C LEU A 150 1.67 -12.14 -7.51
N VAL A 151 2.46 -12.85 -6.71
CA VAL A 151 2.08 -13.25 -5.35
C VAL A 151 1.85 -12.00 -4.47
N ASN A 152 2.75 -11.02 -4.52
CA ASN A 152 2.60 -9.78 -3.76
C ASN A 152 1.33 -9.02 -4.14
N LEU A 153 1.00 -8.95 -5.44
CA LEU A 153 -0.25 -8.36 -5.94
C LEU A 153 -1.48 -9.11 -5.42
N VAL A 154 -1.49 -10.44 -5.43
CA VAL A 154 -2.59 -11.24 -4.86
C VAL A 154 -2.77 -10.95 -3.37
N VAL A 155 -1.67 -10.89 -2.61
CA VAL A 155 -1.72 -10.57 -1.18
C VAL A 155 -2.24 -9.15 -0.97
N LEU A 156 -1.85 -8.18 -1.79
CA LEU A 156 -2.38 -6.82 -1.76
C LEU A 156 -3.89 -6.80 -2.01
N ILE A 157 -4.38 -7.52 -3.02
CA ILE A 157 -5.82 -7.65 -3.28
C ILE A 157 -6.54 -8.25 -2.06
N MET A 158 -5.96 -9.27 -1.42
CA MET A 158 -6.51 -9.84 -0.18
C MET A 158 -6.57 -8.82 0.96
N VAL A 159 -5.54 -7.97 1.10
CA VAL A 159 -5.54 -6.85 2.06
C VAL A 159 -6.67 -5.88 1.74
N LEU A 160 -6.87 -5.50 0.48
CA LEU A 160 -7.92 -4.57 0.07
C LEU A 160 -9.32 -5.13 0.35
N VAL A 161 -9.56 -6.40 0.02
CA VAL A 161 -10.81 -7.10 0.33
C VAL A 161 -11.04 -7.15 1.84
N PHE A 162 -9.99 -7.46 2.61
CA PHE A 162 -10.05 -7.47 4.07
C PHE A 162 -10.42 -6.09 4.63
N LEU A 163 -9.74 -5.02 4.22
CA LEU A 163 -10.05 -3.65 4.65
C LEU A 163 -11.47 -3.23 4.25
N GLY A 164 -11.92 -3.62 3.05
CA GLY A 164 -13.30 -3.43 2.61
C GLY A 164 -14.31 -4.13 3.51
N SER A 165 -14.01 -5.35 3.97
CA SER A 165 -14.84 -6.08 4.92
C SER A 165 -14.87 -5.42 6.30
N VAL A 166 -13.71 -4.98 6.82
CA VAL A 166 -13.58 -4.29 8.11
C VAL A 166 -14.30 -2.94 8.10
N SER A 167 -14.38 -2.26 6.95
CA SER A 167 -15.14 -1.01 6.81
C SER A 167 -16.65 -1.15 7.06
N LYS A 168 -17.17 -2.36 7.24
CA LYS A 168 -18.57 -2.58 7.64
C LYS A 168 -18.74 -2.68 9.15
N GLU A 169 -17.65 -2.81 9.90
CA GLU A 169 -17.65 -2.96 11.35
C GLU A 169 -17.47 -1.60 12.04
N THR A 170 -18.22 -1.35 13.10
CA THR A 170 -18.06 -0.15 13.93
C THR A 170 -16.78 -0.26 14.77
N PRO A 171 -15.88 0.75 14.74
CA PRO A 171 -14.74 0.83 15.64
C PRO A 171 -15.17 0.67 17.11
N HIS A 172 -14.50 -0.20 17.85
CA HIS A 172 -14.57 -0.22 19.31
C HIS A 172 -13.15 0.01 19.81
N PRO A 173 -12.78 1.26 20.15
CA PRO A 173 -11.47 1.52 20.72
C PRO A 173 -11.28 0.66 21.96
N ALA A 174 -10.09 0.07 22.11
CA ALA A 174 -9.77 -0.73 23.29
C ALA A 174 -10.06 0.07 24.57
N PRO A 175 -10.60 -0.56 25.64
CA PRO A 175 -10.85 0.13 26.89
C PRO A 175 -9.56 0.78 27.39
N ALA A 176 -9.65 2.06 27.74
CA ALA A 176 -8.52 2.83 28.26
C ALA A 176 -7.87 2.06 29.44
N ALA A 177 -6.54 1.96 29.42
CA ALA A 177 -5.81 1.35 30.52
C ALA A 177 -6.19 2.08 31.84
N PRO A 178 -6.41 1.34 32.94
CA PRO A 178 -6.75 1.96 34.21
C PRO A 178 -5.66 2.96 34.60
N ALA A 179 -6.06 4.16 35.02
CA ALA A 179 -5.13 5.18 35.47
C ALA A 179 -4.23 4.61 36.58
N PRO A 180 -2.90 4.86 36.52
CA PRO A 180 -2.01 4.45 37.60
C PRO A 180 -2.49 5.11 38.90
N ARG A 181 -2.72 4.27 39.92
CA ARG A 181 -3.05 4.72 41.27
C ARG A 181 -1.82 5.25 41.99
#